data_AF-A0A847VJM3-F1
#
_entry.id   AF-A0A847VJM3-F1
#
_cell.length_a   1.000
_cell.length_b   1.000
_cell.length_c   1.000
_cell.angle_alpha   90.00
_cell.angle_beta   90.00
_cell.angle_gamma   90.00
#
_symmetry.space_group_name_H-M   'P 1'
#
loop_
_entity.id
_entity.type
_entity.pdbx_description
1 polymer ?
#
loop_
_entity_poly.entity_id
_entity_poly.type
_entity_poly.pdbx_seq_one_letter_code
_entity_poly.pdbx_strand_id
1 'polypeptide(L)' 'GPVCALAFTLSRRSEAWLAQLPDAELLHILRHARGRCGTTLEYLHETALALRAHGVRDREVERLVALARRNALL' A
#
# COMPACT_ATOMS: atom_id res chain seq x y z
N GLY A 1 -9.49 26.89 1.54
CA GLY A 1 -9.81 26.80 0.09
C GLY A 1 -8.84 25.85 -0.58
N PRO A 2 -9.03 25.52 -1.86
CA PRO A 2 -8.03 24.75 -2.63
C PRO A 2 -6.68 25.48 -2.63
N VAL A 3 -5.58 24.72 -2.64
CA VAL A 3 -4.20 25.24 -2.65
C VAL A 3 -3.42 24.64 -3.80
N CYS A 4 -2.43 25.38 -4.30
CA CYS A 4 -1.46 24.81 -5.24
C CYS A 4 -0.49 23.91 -4.46
N ALA A 5 -0.33 22.66 -4.90
CA ALA A 5 0.54 21.68 -4.27
C ALA A 5 1.28 20.88 -5.35
N LEU A 6 2.48 20.40 -5.00
CA LEU A 6 3.24 19.46 -5.82
C LEU A 6 2.82 18.03 -5.45
N ALA A 7 2.51 17.21 -6.45
CA ALA A 7 2.22 15.79 -6.28
C ALA A 7 3.10 14.95 -7.19
N PHE A 8 3.49 13.77 -6.71
CA PHE A 8 4.22 12.77 -7.48
C PHE A 8 3.26 11.64 -7.83
N THR A 9 3.07 11.39 -9.13
CA THR A 9 2.14 10.37 -9.63
C THR A 9 2.86 9.43 -10.59
N LEU A 10 2.46 8.16 -10.58
CA LEU A 10 2.94 7.17 -11.54
C LEU A 10 2.01 7.16 -12.77
N SER A 11 2.58 7.35 -13.96
CA SER A 11 1.84 7.23 -15.22
C SER A 11 1.38 5.81 -15.47
N ARG A 12 0.14 5.62 -15.94
CA ARG A 12 -0.38 4.31 -16.38
C ARG A 12 0.37 3.71 -17.57
N ARG A 13 1.21 4.48 -18.25
CA ARG A 13 2.08 4.02 -19.35
C ARG A 13 3.48 3.58 -18.87
N SER A 14 3.78 3.75 -17.59
CA SER A 14 5.07 3.33 -17.03
C SER A 14 5.11 1.81 -16.91
N GLU A 15 6.27 1.20 -17.20
CA GLU A 15 6.51 -0.22 -16.96
C GLU A 15 6.43 -0.60 -15.47
N ALA A 16 6.63 0.37 -14.58
CA ALA A 16 6.47 0.18 -13.13
C ALA A 16 5.00 0.24 -12.68
N TRP A 17 4.07 0.58 -13.56
CA TRP A 17 2.64 0.55 -13.24
C TRP A 17 2.13 -0.89 -13.32
N LEU A 18 1.68 -1.39 -12.18
CA LEU A 18 1.00 -2.68 -12.10
C LEU A 18 -0.51 -2.46 -12.12
N ALA A 19 -1.22 -3.28 -12.90
CA ALA A 19 -2.66 -3.39 -12.77
C ALA A 19 -3.03 -3.98 -11.40
N GLN A 20 -4.33 -4.01 -11.07
CA GLN A 20 -4.78 -4.69 -9.85
C GLN A 20 -4.34 -6.16 -9.89
N LEU A 21 -3.58 -6.55 -8.87
CA LEU A 21 -3.09 -7.92 -8.71
C LEU A 21 -4.16 -8.77 -8.01
N PRO A 22 -4.28 -10.06 -8.37
CA PRO A 22 -5.07 -11.01 -7.59
C PRO A 22 -4.55 -11.10 -6.14
N ASP A 23 -5.45 -11.34 -5.18
CA ASP A 23 -5.11 -11.38 -3.75
C ASP A 23 -4.00 -12.41 -3.44
N ALA A 24 -3.95 -13.54 -4.16
CA ALA A 24 -2.92 -14.55 -3.97
C ALA A 24 -1.50 -14.05 -4.29
N GLU A 25 -1.36 -13.29 -5.38
CA GLU A 25 -0.10 -12.69 -5.80
C GLU A 25 0.30 -11.56 -4.85
N LEU A 26 -0.67 -10.75 -4.44
CA LEU A 26 -0.44 -9.72 -3.45
C LEU A 26 0.02 -10.31 -2.10
N LEU A 27 -0.59 -11.40 -1.64
CA LEU A 27 -0.17 -12.10 -0.43
C LEU A 27 1.24 -12.66 -0.55
N HIS A 28 1.63 -13.16 -1.73
CA HIS A 28 3.00 -13.58 -2.00
C HIS A 28 3.97 -12.39 -1.85
N ILE A 29 3.66 -11.24 -2.46
CA ILE A 29 4.46 -10.03 -2.33
C ILE A 29 4.57 -9.61 -0.86
N LEU A 30 3.45 -9.54 -0.13
CA LEU A 30 3.45 -9.13 1.28
C LEU A 30 4.28 -10.06 2.18
N ARG A 31 4.36 -11.36 1.86
CA ARG A 31 5.17 -12.33 2.61
C ARG A 31 6.67 -12.22 2.35
N HIS A 32 7.08 -11.82 1.15
CA HIS A 32 8.45 -12.05 0.69
C HIS A 32 9.18 -10.78 0.24
N ALA A 33 8.47 -9.74 -0.16
CA ALA A 33 9.10 -8.53 -0.71
C ALA A 33 9.82 -7.73 0.38
N ARG A 34 11.13 -7.54 0.19
CA ARG A 34 12.01 -6.77 1.07
C ARG A 34 12.96 -5.91 0.26
N GLY A 35 13.11 -4.66 0.68
CA GLY A 35 14.07 -3.71 0.14
C GLY A 35 14.97 -3.13 1.24
N ARG A 36 15.73 -2.09 0.88
CA ARG A 36 16.65 -1.40 1.81
C ARG A 36 15.93 -0.74 3.00
N CYS A 37 14.66 -0.39 2.85
CA CYS A 37 13.86 0.29 3.87
C CYS A 37 12.94 -0.65 4.66
N GLY A 38 13.13 -1.97 4.56
CA GLY A 38 12.25 -2.97 5.18
C GLY A 38 11.40 -3.72 4.17
N THR A 39 10.38 -4.40 4.67
CA THR A 39 9.44 -5.20 3.89
C THR A 39 8.27 -4.36 3.36
N THR A 40 7.66 -4.81 2.27
CA THR A 40 6.44 -4.18 1.76
C THR A 40 5.30 -4.24 2.77
N LEU A 41 5.26 -5.27 3.62
CA LEU A 41 4.27 -5.44 4.67
C LEU A 41 4.40 -4.39 5.78
N GLU A 42 5.62 -4.15 6.28
CA GLU A 42 5.91 -3.08 7.24
C GLU A 42 5.50 -1.73 6.65
N TYR A 43 5.90 -1.44 5.41
CA TYR A 43 5.51 -0.21 4.73
C TYR A 43 3.99 -0.03 4.65
N LEU A 44 3.26 -1.09 4.29
CA LEU A 44 1.79 -1.06 4.21
C LEU A 44 1.18 -0.79 5.59
N HIS A 45 1.67 -1.46 6.63
CA HIS A 45 1.14 -1.31 8.00
C HIS A 45 1.36 0.10 8.54
N GLU A 46 2.59 0.61 8.44
CA GLU A 46 2.95 1.95 8.91
C GLU A 46 2.21 3.04 8.14
N THR A 47 2.07 2.89 6.81
CA THR A 47 1.25 3.80 6.00
C THR A 47 -0.20 3.85 6.49
N ALA A 48 -0.80 2.69 6.78
CA ALA A 48 -2.18 2.63 7.26
C ALA A 48 -2.35 3.30 8.64
N LEU A 49 -1.37 3.13 9.55
CA LEU A 49 -1.37 3.79 10.85
C LEU A 49 -1.25 5.32 10.69
N ALA A 50 -0.31 5.79 9.87
CA ALA A 50 -0.09 7.21 9.63
C ALA A 50 -1.32 7.88 9.01
N LEU A 51 -1.91 7.29 7.96
CA LEU A 51 -3.11 7.82 7.32
C LEU A 51 -4.27 7.93 8.32
N ARG A 52 -4.51 6.88 9.12
CA ARG A 52 -5.55 6.89 10.15
C ARG A 52 -5.30 7.95 11.22
N ALA A 53 -4.06 8.11 11.68
CA ALA A 53 -3.68 9.11 12.67
C ALA A 53 -3.93 10.55 12.17
N HIS A 54 -3.81 10.78 10.87
CA HIS A 54 -4.11 12.06 10.22
C HIS A 54 -5.56 12.18 9.72
N GLY A 55 -6.44 11.23 10.05
CA GLY A 55 -7.86 11.26 9.65
C GLY A 55 -8.09 10.97 8.16
N VAL A 56 -7.08 10.52 7.43
CA VAL A 56 -7.18 10.14 6.02
C VAL A 56 -7.66 8.69 5.93
N ARG A 57 -8.76 8.47 5.20
CA ARG A 57 -9.31 7.12 4.94
C ARG A 57 -9.00 6.70 3.52
N ASP A 58 -8.04 5.80 3.36
CA ASP A 58 -7.74 5.15 2.09
C ASP A 58 -8.31 3.73 2.06
N ARG A 59 -9.33 3.51 1.22
CA ARG A 59 -10.06 2.25 1.16
C ARG A 59 -9.21 1.09 0.67
N GLU A 60 -8.28 1.33 -0.24
CA GLU A 60 -7.45 0.25 -0.78
C GLU A 60 -6.40 -0.16 0.24
N VAL A 61 -5.73 0.80 0.88
CA VAL A 61 -4.80 0.51 1.99
C VAL A 61 -5.50 -0.27 3.11
N GLU A 62 -6.71 0.15 3.52
CA GLU A 62 -7.49 -0.57 4.52
C GLU A 62 -7.87 -2.00 4.08
N ARG A 63 -8.23 -2.18 2.80
CA ARG A 63 -8.50 -3.50 2.22
C ARG A 63 -7.26 -4.40 2.27
N LEU A 64 -6.08 -3.88 1.93
CA LEU A 64 -4.83 -4.64 1.93
C LEU A 64 -4.42 -5.04 3.35
N VAL A 65 -4.56 -4.15 4.33
CA VAL A 65 -4.31 -4.48 5.74
C VAL A 65 -5.28 -5.56 6.23
N ALA A 66 -6.56 -5.48 5.85
CA ALA A 66 -7.53 -6.51 6.20
C ALA A 66 -7.20 -7.87 5.55
N LEU A 67 -6.76 -7.86 4.29
CA LEU A 67 -6.31 -9.07 3.59
C LEU A 67 -5.10 -9.70 4.31
N ALA A 68 -4.10 -8.89 4.70
CA ALA A 68 -2.92 -9.36 5.43
C ALA A 68 -3.30 -9.98 6.79
N ARG A 69 -4.16 -9.32 7.57
CA ARG A 69 -4.65 -9.84 8.87
C ARG A 69 -5.42 -11.15 8.74
N ARG A 70 -6.33 -11.25 7.77
CA ARG A 70 -7.09 -12.48 7.50
C ARG A 70 -6.19 -13.67 7.15
N ASN A 71 -4.98 -13.40 6.67
CA ASN A 71 -3.98 -14.40 6.31
C ASN A 71 -2.82 -14.49 7.32
N ALA A 72 -3.02 -13.97 8.55
CA ALA A 72 -2.07 -14.03 9.67
C ALA A 72 -0.67 -13.45 9.36
N LEU A 73 -0.62 -12.40 8.53
CA LEU A 73 0.62 -11.65 8.26
C LEU A 73 0.82 -10.46 9.22
N LEU A 74 -0.26 -9.96 9.82
CA LEU A 74 -0.31 -8.84 10.77
C LEU A 74 -1.22 -9.18 11.95
#